data_AF-A0A7C9DU32-F1
#
_entry.id   AF-A0A7C9DU32-F1
#
_cell.length_a   1.000
_cell.length_b   1.000
_cell.length_c   1.000
_cell.angle_alpha   90.00
_cell.angle_beta   90.00
_cell.angle_gamma   90.00
#
_symmetry.space_group_name_H-M   'P 1'
#
loop_
_entity.id
_entity.type
_entity.pdbx_description
1 polymer ?
#
loop_
_entity_poly.entity_id
_entity_poly.type
_entity_poly.pdbx_seq_one_letter_code
_entity_poly.pdbx_strand_id
1 'polypeptide(L)'
;DVIPKYFYCLWWGLQQLSSYGQNLDTSTFIGETSFAILIAILGLVLFAHLIGNMQTYLQSITVRLEEWRLKRRDTEEWMRHRQLPEDLKESVRRFVQYKWLATRGVDEEAILSSLPTDLRRDIQRHLCLDLVRRVPFFSQMDDQLLDAICERLVSSLYTEHTYIVREGDPVTEMLFIIRGRLESSTTNGGRTGFFNTITLKPGDFCGEELLGWALHPKSSLNLPSSTRTVRALIEVEAFALRAEDLKFVANQFRRLHSKKLQHTFRFYSHHWRSWAVCFIQAAWRRSKKRRMAKSLSSIESFASEREDDETRDEEEPLFSPPRPKSSLAVTFLASKFAANTRRGVQKIKLQKPEEPDFSADPDDD
;
A
#
# COMPACT_ATOMS: atom_id res chain seq x y z
N ASP A 1 -65.64 -45.80 11.83
CA ASP A 1 -66.22 -44.64 12.55
C ASP A 1 -65.26 -43.81 13.42
N VAL A 2 -64.13 -44.34 13.90
CA VAL A 2 -63.23 -43.58 14.80
C VAL A 2 -62.40 -42.53 14.05
N ILE A 3 -61.91 -42.86 12.85
CA ILE A 3 -61.09 -41.97 12.01
C ILE A 3 -61.79 -40.63 11.69
N PRO A 4 -63.04 -40.61 11.17
CA PRO A 4 -63.71 -39.34 10.88
C PRO A 4 -64.00 -38.52 12.15
N LYS A 5 -64.30 -39.17 13.27
CA LYS A 5 -64.48 -38.50 14.57
C LYS A 5 -63.19 -37.85 15.06
N TYR A 6 -62.04 -38.53 14.90
CA TYR A 6 -60.73 -37.98 15.26
C TYR A 6 -60.38 -36.73 14.44
N PHE A 7 -60.52 -36.77 13.12
CA PHE A 7 -60.25 -35.62 12.27
C PHE A 7 -61.18 -34.44 12.56
N TYR A 8 -62.44 -34.71 12.88
CA TYR A 8 -63.38 -33.66 13.31
C TYR A 8 -62.94 -33.00 14.63
N CYS A 9 -62.57 -33.79 15.64
CA CYS A 9 -62.04 -33.27 16.91
C CYS A 9 -60.74 -32.47 16.71
N LEU A 10 -59.84 -32.93 15.83
CA LEU A 10 -58.59 -32.25 15.53
C LEU A 10 -58.83 -30.93 14.79
N TRP A 11 -59.72 -30.93 13.79
CA TRP A 11 -60.17 -29.71 13.10
C TRP A 11 -60.78 -28.70 14.07
N TRP A 12 -61.71 -29.15 14.92
CA TRP A 12 -62.37 -28.32 15.92
C TRP A 12 -61.36 -27.73 16.91
N GLY A 13 -60.41 -28.53 17.41
CA GLY A 13 -59.33 -28.06 18.29
C GLY A 13 -58.43 -27.03 17.61
N LEU A 14 -58.04 -27.26 16.36
CA LEU A 14 -57.21 -26.34 15.57
C LEU A 14 -57.94 -25.00 15.33
N GLN A 15 -59.26 -25.04 15.12
CA GLN A 15 -60.10 -23.86 14.94
C GLN A 15 -60.10 -22.97 16.20
N GLN A 16 -60.23 -23.57 17.39
CA GLN A 16 -60.15 -22.80 18.64
C GLN A 16 -58.75 -22.30 18.97
N LEU A 17 -57.72 -23.09 18.66
CA LEU A 17 -56.33 -22.74 18.92
C LEU A 17 -55.85 -21.57 18.05
N SER A 18 -56.28 -21.53 16.79
CA SER A 18 -55.91 -20.50 15.82
C SER A 18 -56.68 -19.18 16.00
N SER A 19 -57.60 -19.11 16.98
CA SER A 19 -58.57 -18.02 17.17
C SER A 19 -59.41 -17.72 15.91
N TYR A 20 -59.41 -18.63 14.92
CA TYR A 20 -60.06 -18.44 13.64
C TYR A 20 -61.44 -19.10 13.68
N GLY A 21 -62.50 -18.30 13.75
CA GLY A 21 -63.87 -18.81 13.76
C GLY A 21 -64.27 -19.48 15.09
N GLN A 22 -64.28 -18.71 16.18
CA GLN A 22 -64.82 -19.12 17.47
C GLN A 22 -66.35 -19.33 17.40
N ASN A 23 -66.79 -20.47 16.86
CA ASN A 23 -68.20 -20.87 16.84
C ASN A 23 -68.49 -21.78 18.05
N LEU A 24 -68.15 -21.31 19.25
CA LEU A 24 -68.45 -22.01 20.51
C LEU A 24 -69.90 -21.75 20.90
N ASP A 25 -70.80 -22.67 20.55
CA ASP A 25 -72.15 -22.68 21.10
C ASP A 25 -72.09 -23.28 22.52
N THR A 26 -72.05 -22.42 23.53
CA THR A 26 -72.08 -22.84 24.94
C THR A 26 -73.50 -23.18 25.37
N SER A 27 -73.72 -24.38 25.89
CA SER A 27 -74.97 -24.74 26.58
C SER A 27 -74.96 -24.18 28.03
N THR A 28 -76.10 -24.17 28.73
CA THR A 28 -76.23 -23.61 30.09
C THR A 28 -75.52 -24.40 31.19
N PHE A 29 -74.73 -25.43 30.85
CA PHE A 29 -73.98 -26.23 31.80
C PHE A 29 -72.66 -25.56 32.20
N ILE A 30 -72.44 -25.44 33.51
CA ILE A 30 -71.26 -24.78 34.10
C ILE A 30 -69.94 -25.42 33.65
N GLY A 31 -69.90 -26.75 33.52
CA GLY A 31 -68.68 -27.47 33.08
C GLY A 31 -68.29 -27.15 31.63
N GLU A 32 -69.25 -27.14 30.71
CA GLU A 32 -69.04 -26.82 29.29
C GLU A 32 -68.57 -25.37 29.12
N THR A 33 -69.20 -24.44 29.85
CA THR A 33 -68.81 -23.02 29.85
C THR A 33 -67.39 -22.83 30.39
N SER A 34 -67.03 -23.52 31.48
CA SER A 34 -65.68 -23.43 32.06
C SER A 34 -64.58 -23.98 31.13
N PHE A 35 -64.88 -25.09 30.43
CA PHE A 35 -63.96 -25.70 29.46
C PHE A 35 -63.77 -24.81 28.23
N ALA A 36 -64.86 -24.21 27.72
CA ALA A 36 -64.80 -23.27 26.61
C ALA A 36 -63.94 -22.04 26.94
N ILE A 37 -64.08 -21.48 28.15
CA ILE A 37 -63.25 -20.36 28.63
C ILE A 37 -61.76 -20.76 28.69
N LEU A 38 -61.44 -21.94 29.24
CA LEU A 38 -60.06 -22.42 29.33
C LEU A 38 -59.41 -22.60 27.95
N ILE A 39 -60.11 -23.23 27.00
CA ILE A 39 -59.61 -23.41 25.64
C ILE A 39 -59.44 -22.06 24.94
N ALA A 40 -60.37 -21.12 25.12
CA ALA A 40 -60.26 -19.79 24.54
C ALA A 40 -59.04 -19.02 25.08
N ILE A 41 -58.79 -19.08 26.40
CA ILE A 41 -57.60 -18.47 27.02
C ILE A 41 -56.32 -19.14 26.51
N LEU A 42 -56.28 -20.47 26.46
CA LEU A 42 -55.10 -21.21 25.97
C LEU A 42 -54.81 -20.91 24.50
N GLY A 43 -55.85 -20.86 23.65
CA GLY A 43 -55.71 -20.48 22.24
C GLY A 43 -55.18 -19.06 22.08
N LEU A 44 -55.70 -18.10 22.85
CA LEU A 44 -55.24 -16.71 22.83
C LEU A 44 -53.76 -16.60 23.25
N VAL A 45 -53.36 -17.28 24.33
CA VAL A 45 -51.98 -17.27 24.82
C VAL A 45 -51.02 -17.89 23.79
N LEU A 46 -51.38 -19.04 23.21
CA LEU A 46 -50.56 -19.71 22.21
C LEU A 46 -50.42 -18.89 20.93
N PHE A 47 -51.51 -18.25 20.47
CA PHE A 47 -51.48 -17.40 19.30
C PHE A 47 -50.65 -16.13 19.52
N ALA A 48 -50.80 -15.47 20.69
CA ALA A 48 -49.97 -14.34 21.07
C ALA A 48 -48.47 -14.73 21.15
N HIS A 49 -48.17 -15.91 21.69
CA HIS A 49 -46.79 -16.42 21.73
C HIS A 49 -46.22 -16.70 20.33
N LEU A 50 -47.03 -17.28 19.44
CA LEU A 50 -46.64 -17.52 18.05
C LEU A 50 -46.35 -16.21 17.30
N ILE A 51 -47.19 -15.19 17.48
CA ILE A 51 -46.95 -13.85 16.91
C ILE A 51 -45.67 -13.24 17.47
N GLY A 52 -45.46 -13.30 18.79
CA GLY A 52 -44.25 -12.75 19.43
C GLY A 52 -42.97 -13.43 18.93
N ASN A 53 -42.98 -14.76 18.80
CA ASN A 53 -41.85 -15.50 18.25
C ASN A 53 -41.60 -15.18 16.77
N MET A 54 -42.65 -15.10 15.95
CA MET A 54 -42.53 -14.71 14.54
C MET A 54 -41.99 -13.28 14.39
N GLN A 55 -42.45 -12.35 15.21
CA GLN A 55 -41.95 -10.98 15.21
C GLN A 55 -40.47 -10.93 15.59
N THR A 56 -40.07 -11.64 16.65
CA THR A 56 -38.67 -11.70 17.10
C THR A 56 -37.77 -12.33 16.05
N TYR A 57 -38.24 -13.41 15.41
CA TYR A 57 -37.55 -14.07 14.30
C TYR A 57 -37.37 -13.13 13.10
N LEU A 58 -38.44 -12.46 12.65
CA LEU A 58 -38.36 -11.50 11.55
C LEU A 58 -37.41 -10.34 11.87
N GLN A 59 -37.48 -9.78 13.08
CA GLN A 59 -36.57 -8.74 13.54
C GLN A 59 -35.11 -9.21 13.49
N SER A 60 -34.82 -10.43 13.97
CA SER A 60 -33.46 -10.99 13.94
C SER A 60 -32.86 -11.07 12.53
N ILE A 61 -33.71 -11.32 11.52
CA ILE A 61 -33.29 -11.40 10.12
C ILE A 61 -33.09 -9.98 9.55
N THR A 62 -33.93 -9.01 9.94
CA THR A 62 -33.89 -7.66 9.39
C THR A 62 -32.84 -6.75 10.02
N VAL A 63 -32.27 -7.08 11.19
CA VAL A 63 -31.29 -6.24 11.89
C VAL A 63 -30.18 -5.74 10.95
N ARG A 64 -29.49 -6.64 10.24
CA ARG A 64 -28.38 -6.25 9.36
C ARG A 64 -28.83 -5.38 8.18
N LEU A 65 -30.02 -5.63 7.66
CA LEU A 65 -30.59 -4.83 6.57
C LEU A 65 -30.95 -3.43 7.06
N GLU A 66 -31.52 -3.33 8.27
CA GLU A 66 -31.87 -2.06 8.90
C GLU A 66 -30.63 -1.26 9.28
N GLU A 67 -29.60 -1.89 9.83
CA GLU A 67 -28.28 -1.28 10.09
C GLU A 67 -27.70 -0.65 8.82
N TRP A 68 -27.67 -1.41 7.71
CA TRP A 68 -27.22 -0.89 6.42
C TRP A 68 -28.06 0.29 5.94
N ARG A 69 -29.40 0.18 6.03
CA ARG A 69 -30.33 1.24 5.61
C ARG A 69 -30.16 2.51 6.43
N LEU A 70 -29.98 2.39 7.74
CA LEU A 70 -29.70 3.50 8.64
C LEU A 70 -28.38 4.17 8.27
N LYS A 71 -27.29 3.41 8.21
CA LYS A 71 -25.96 3.94 7.88
C LYS A 71 -25.93 4.66 6.53
N ARG A 72 -26.63 4.11 5.53
CA ARG A 72 -26.75 4.72 4.21
C ARG A 72 -27.53 6.04 4.27
N ARG A 73 -28.63 6.10 5.02
CA ARG A 73 -29.41 7.34 5.20
C ARG A 73 -28.59 8.42 5.88
N ASP A 74 -27.94 8.10 6.99
CA ASP A 74 -27.13 9.06 7.76
C ASP A 74 -25.98 9.62 6.91
N THR A 75 -25.31 8.76 6.14
CA THR A 75 -24.23 9.18 5.22
C THR A 75 -24.77 10.11 4.15
N GLU A 76 -25.91 9.78 3.53
CA GLU A 76 -26.52 10.59 2.48
C GLU A 76 -26.98 11.96 2.99
N GLU A 77 -27.58 11.99 4.19
CA GLU A 77 -27.99 13.23 4.86
C GLU A 77 -26.78 14.11 5.19
N TRP A 78 -25.71 13.52 5.74
CA TRP A 78 -24.46 14.21 6.00
C TRP A 78 -23.84 14.81 4.72
N MET A 79 -23.82 14.06 3.61
CA MET A 79 -23.31 14.55 2.32
C MET A 79 -24.16 15.69 1.74
N ARG A 80 -25.49 15.62 1.91
CA ARG A 80 -26.41 16.68 1.48
C ARG A 80 -26.21 17.95 2.29
N HIS A 81 -26.10 17.82 3.61
CA HIS A 81 -25.86 18.95 4.51
C HIS A 81 -24.54 19.66 4.22
N ARG A 82 -23.50 18.91 3.85
CA ARG A 82 -22.18 19.45 3.44
C ARG A 82 -22.09 19.91 1.99
N GLN A 83 -23.18 19.80 1.21
CA GLN A 83 -23.25 20.21 -0.19
C GLN A 83 -22.10 19.65 -1.06
N LEU A 84 -21.78 18.36 -0.88
CA LEU A 84 -20.70 17.75 -1.65
C LEU A 84 -21.02 17.71 -3.16
N PRO A 85 -20.02 17.83 -4.04
CA PRO A 85 -20.17 17.58 -5.47
C PRO A 85 -20.64 16.14 -5.74
N GLU A 86 -21.40 15.91 -6.81
CA GLU A 86 -21.93 14.57 -7.13
C GLU A 86 -20.83 13.53 -7.34
N ASP A 87 -19.72 13.89 -7.99
CA ASP A 87 -18.57 12.99 -8.17
C ASP A 87 -18.04 12.47 -6.82
N LEU A 88 -17.93 13.35 -5.83
CA LEU A 88 -17.47 12.98 -4.49
C LEU A 88 -18.52 12.13 -3.76
N LYS A 89 -19.82 12.45 -3.92
CA LYS A 89 -20.90 11.62 -3.36
C LYS A 89 -20.86 10.21 -3.91
N GLU A 90 -20.65 10.05 -5.21
CA GLU A 90 -20.52 8.73 -5.83
C GLU A 90 -19.31 7.96 -5.30
N SER A 91 -18.16 8.62 -5.16
CA SER A 91 -16.97 8.02 -4.54
C SER A 91 -17.23 7.57 -3.10
N VAL A 92 -17.89 8.39 -2.29
CA VAL A 92 -18.26 8.04 -0.90
C VAL A 92 -19.26 6.88 -0.88
N ARG A 93 -20.30 6.89 -1.73
CA ARG A 93 -21.27 5.79 -1.83
C ARG A 93 -20.59 4.47 -2.19
N ARG A 94 -19.69 4.47 -3.17
CA ARG A 94 -18.87 3.31 -3.56
C ARG A 94 -18.03 2.80 -2.40
N PHE A 95 -17.35 3.70 -1.69
CA PHE A 95 -16.53 3.33 -0.54
C PHE A 95 -17.34 2.72 0.59
N VAL A 96 -18.46 3.33 0.97
CA VAL A 96 -19.32 2.82 2.05
C VAL A 96 -19.94 1.48 1.68
N GLN A 97 -20.36 1.30 0.43
CA GLN A 97 -20.86 0.02 -0.07
C GLN A 97 -19.79 -1.07 -0.05
N TYR A 98 -18.57 -0.77 -0.55
CA TYR A 98 -17.47 -1.71 -0.52
C TYR A 98 -17.08 -2.08 0.91
N LYS A 99 -16.92 -1.09 1.81
CA LYS A 99 -16.62 -1.32 3.23
C LYS A 99 -17.67 -2.22 3.86
N TRP A 100 -18.96 -2.01 3.59
CA TRP A 100 -20.02 -2.87 4.09
C TRP A 100 -19.95 -4.30 3.54
N LEU A 101 -19.66 -4.47 2.26
CA LEU A 101 -19.53 -5.80 1.65
C LEU A 101 -18.31 -6.57 2.19
N ALA A 102 -17.18 -5.88 2.36
CA ALA A 102 -15.93 -6.47 2.86
C ALA A 102 -16.05 -6.87 4.34
N THR A 103 -16.59 -5.98 5.19
CA THR A 103 -16.65 -6.18 6.64
C THR A 103 -17.98 -6.76 7.14
N ARG A 104 -19.01 -6.81 6.29
CA ARG A 104 -20.41 -7.12 6.66
C ARG A 104 -20.95 -6.25 7.81
N GLY A 105 -20.46 -5.01 7.90
CA GLY A 105 -20.84 -4.07 8.97
C GLY A 105 -20.18 -4.36 10.31
N VAL A 106 -19.18 -5.23 10.34
CA VAL A 106 -18.37 -5.49 11.53
C VAL A 106 -17.29 -4.42 11.66
N ASP A 107 -17.19 -3.83 12.84
CA ASP A 107 -16.09 -2.94 13.19
C ASP A 107 -14.93 -3.77 13.77
N GLU A 108 -13.90 -3.99 12.96
CA GLU A 108 -12.72 -4.78 13.33
C GLU A 108 -12.02 -4.21 14.56
N GLU A 109 -11.91 -2.88 14.65
CA GLU A 109 -11.25 -2.21 15.78
C GLU A 109 -12.05 -2.42 17.07
N ALA A 110 -13.38 -2.34 17.00
CA ALA A 110 -14.24 -2.59 18.16
C ALA A 110 -14.10 -4.04 18.67
N ILE A 111 -14.07 -5.04 17.78
CA ILE A 111 -13.85 -6.44 18.15
C ILE A 111 -12.48 -6.59 18.83
N LEU A 112 -11.42 -6.09 18.20
CA LEU A 112 -10.06 -6.19 18.74
C LEU A 112 -9.92 -5.47 20.09
N SER A 113 -10.63 -4.35 20.30
CA SER A 113 -10.63 -3.60 21.55
C SER A 113 -11.36 -4.32 22.69
N SER A 114 -12.34 -5.17 22.38
CA SER A 114 -13.09 -5.97 23.35
C SER A 114 -12.32 -7.19 23.86
N LEU A 115 -11.27 -7.60 23.15
CA LEU A 115 -10.45 -8.75 23.50
C LEU A 115 -9.34 -8.34 24.49
N PRO A 116 -8.93 -9.26 25.39
CA PRO A 116 -7.70 -9.11 26.17
C PRO A 116 -6.50 -8.79 25.28
N THR A 117 -5.56 -8.00 25.82
CA THR A 117 -4.38 -7.52 25.08
C THR A 117 -3.56 -8.63 24.45
N ASP A 118 -3.43 -9.76 25.14
CA ASP A 118 -2.62 -10.89 24.68
C ASP A 118 -3.23 -11.58 23.46
N LEU A 119 -4.56 -11.79 23.47
CA LEU A 119 -5.26 -12.34 22.31
C LEU A 119 -5.23 -11.38 21.12
N ARG A 120 -5.38 -10.07 21.37
CA ARG A 120 -5.26 -9.07 20.29
C ARG A 120 -3.88 -9.14 19.62
N ARG A 121 -2.81 -9.26 20.41
CA ARG A 121 -1.43 -9.39 19.93
C ARG A 121 -1.24 -10.64 19.08
N ASP A 122 -1.72 -11.79 19.56
CA ASP A 122 -1.59 -13.06 18.84
C ASP A 122 -2.33 -13.02 17.50
N ILE A 123 -3.54 -12.45 17.48
CA ILE A 123 -4.34 -12.28 16.26
C ILE A 123 -3.61 -11.34 15.29
N GLN A 124 -3.17 -10.16 15.75
CA GLN A 124 -2.46 -9.20 14.91
C GLN A 124 -1.21 -9.85 14.33
N ARG A 125 -0.35 -10.44 15.17
CA ARG A 125 0.86 -11.16 14.75
C ARG A 125 0.56 -12.21 13.68
N HIS A 126 -0.48 -13.02 13.87
CA HIS A 126 -0.87 -14.02 12.88
C HIS A 126 -1.26 -13.42 11.52
N LEU A 127 -1.94 -12.27 11.51
CA LEU A 127 -2.41 -11.62 10.28
C LEU A 127 -1.32 -10.86 9.53
N CYS A 128 -0.37 -10.23 10.23
CA CYS A 128 0.60 -9.31 9.61
C CYS A 128 2.03 -9.83 9.50
N LEU A 129 2.46 -10.78 10.34
CA LEU A 129 3.88 -11.11 10.48
C LEU A 129 4.54 -11.51 9.15
N ASP A 130 3.84 -12.32 8.36
CA ASP A 130 4.33 -12.77 7.05
C ASP A 130 4.45 -11.62 6.03
N LEU A 131 3.57 -10.62 6.12
CA LEU A 131 3.63 -9.43 5.27
C LEU A 131 4.79 -8.52 5.69
N VAL A 132 4.96 -8.30 6.99
CA VAL A 132 6.04 -7.47 7.54
C VAL A 132 7.40 -8.08 7.22
N ARG A 133 7.57 -9.40 7.38
CA ARG A 133 8.83 -10.11 7.08
C ARG A 133 9.22 -10.10 5.60
N ARG A 134 8.31 -9.82 4.67
CA ARG A 134 8.65 -9.65 3.25
C ARG A 134 9.46 -8.39 2.99
N VAL A 135 9.35 -7.39 3.87
CA VAL A 135 10.21 -6.20 3.79
C VAL A 135 11.60 -6.60 4.24
N PRO A 136 12.61 -6.53 3.37
CA PRO A 136 13.95 -7.04 3.71
C PRO A 136 14.64 -6.33 4.87
N PHE A 137 14.16 -5.14 5.21
CA PHE A 137 14.61 -4.39 6.37
C PHE A 137 14.06 -5.00 7.68
N PHE A 138 12.75 -5.28 7.73
CA PHE A 138 12.11 -5.84 8.92
C PHE A 138 12.52 -7.30 9.16
N SER A 139 12.82 -8.07 8.11
CA SER A 139 13.29 -9.46 8.27
C SER A 139 14.59 -9.61 9.06
N GLN A 140 15.33 -8.53 9.28
CA GLN A 140 16.56 -8.51 10.07
C GLN A 140 16.36 -8.04 11.51
N MET A 141 15.15 -7.60 11.86
CA MET A 141 14.80 -7.18 13.21
C MET A 141 14.53 -8.40 14.10
N ASP A 142 14.74 -8.22 15.40
CA ASP A 142 14.37 -9.21 16.39
C ASP A 142 12.84 -9.34 16.49
N ASP A 143 12.35 -10.53 16.85
CA ASP A 143 10.92 -10.83 16.90
C ASP A 143 10.14 -9.86 17.80
N GLN A 144 10.75 -9.33 18.87
CA GLN A 144 10.13 -8.34 19.76
C GLN A 144 9.80 -7.01 19.04
N LEU A 145 10.66 -6.58 18.11
CA LEU A 145 10.41 -5.36 17.33
C LEU A 145 9.42 -5.63 16.20
N LEU A 146 9.44 -6.84 15.63
CA LEU A 146 8.41 -7.28 14.68
C LEU A 146 7.03 -7.30 15.33
N ASP A 147 6.93 -7.77 16.57
CA ASP A 147 5.69 -7.71 17.36
C ASP A 147 5.23 -6.28 17.57
N ALA A 148 6.15 -5.39 17.96
CA ALA A 148 5.84 -3.98 18.14
C ALA A 148 5.34 -3.29 16.85
N ILE A 149 5.83 -3.71 15.68
CA ILE A 149 5.32 -3.25 14.37
C ILE A 149 3.91 -3.81 14.14
N CYS A 150 3.74 -5.12 14.33
CA CYS A 150 2.48 -5.81 14.09
C CYS A 150 1.33 -5.28 14.96
N GLU A 151 1.62 -4.87 16.21
CA GLU A 151 0.66 -4.23 17.11
C GLU A 151 0.16 -2.87 16.60
N ARG A 152 0.96 -2.17 15.79
CA ARG A 152 0.72 -0.80 15.30
C ARG A 152 0.15 -0.74 13.90
N LEU A 153 -0.04 -1.88 13.25
CA LEU A 153 -0.65 -1.95 11.93
C LEU A 153 -2.16 -1.74 12.02
N VAL A 154 -2.68 -0.89 11.12
CA VAL A 154 -4.11 -0.57 11.05
C VAL A 154 -4.68 -1.06 9.72
N SER A 155 -5.86 -1.69 9.76
CA SER A 155 -6.58 -2.13 8.56
C SER A 155 -7.01 -0.93 7.72
N SER A 156 -6.73 -0.95 6.42
CA SER A 156 -7.02 0.13 5.48
C SER A 156 -7.67 -0.42 4.22
N LEU A 157 -8.76 0.24 3.79
CA LEU A 157 -9.53 -0.14 2.61
C LEU A 157 -9.49 0.98 1.57
N TYR A 158 -9.25 0.60 0.33
CA TYR A 158 -9.21 1.53 -0.79
C TYR A 158 -10.15 1.05 -1.90
N THR A 159 -10.90 1.98 -2.48
CA THR A 159 -11.77 1.67 -3.63
C THR A 159 -11.00 1.78 -4.95
N GLU A 160 -11.54 1.14 -5.98
CA GLU A 160 -11.00 1.23 -7.33
C GLU A 160 -10.81 2.68 -7.79
N HIS A 161 -9.71 2.93 -8.50
CA HIS A 161 -9.30 4.21 -9.09
C HIS A 161 -8.98 5.32 -8.09
N THR A 162 -8.92 5.02 -6.79
CA THR A 162 -8.45 5.98 -5.79
C THR A 162 -6.94 6.16 -5.87
N TYR A 163 -6.49 7.41 -5.74
CA TYR A 163 -5.07 7.73 -5.59
C TYR A 163 -4.74 7.65 -4.11
N ILE A 164 -3.81 6.77 -3.76
CA ILE A 164 -3.36 6.59 -2.38
C ILE A 164 -2.34 7.68 -2.04
N VAL A 165 -1.35 7.84 -2.93
CA VAL A 165 -0.32 8.88 -2.82
C VAL A 165 0.08 9.32 -4.23
N ARG A 166 0.37 10.61 -4.42
CA ARG A 166 0.92 11.11 -5.69
C ARG A 166 2.40 11.40 -5.55
N GLU A 167 3.12 11.32 -6.66
CA GLU A 167 4.53 11.71 -6.70
C GLU A 167 4.67 13.16 -6.21
N GLY A 168 5.53 13.37 -5.20
CA GLY A 168 5.74 14.65 -4.52
C GLY A 168 4.98 14.83 -3.20
N ASP A 169 3.87 14.12 -3.00
CA ASP A 169 3.08 14.21 -1.76
C ASP A 169 3.87 13.65 -0.55
N PRO A 170 3.66 14.17 0.67
CA PRO A 170 4.29 13.62 1.86
C PRO A 170 3.78 12.20 2.12
N VAL A 171 4.71 11.25 2.31
CA VAL A 171 4.37 9.87 2.67
C VAL A 171 4.05 9.81 4.15
N THR A 172 2.79 9.55 4.50
CA THR A 172 2.31 9.48 5.90
C THR A 172 2.31 8.07 6.47
N GLU A 173 2.23 7.07 5.62
CA GLU A 173 2.13 5.67 6.00
C GLU A 173 2.75 4.73 4.95
N MET A 174 3.20 3.58 5.43
CA MET A 174 3.68 2.47 4.62
C MET A 174 2.56 1.42 4.53
N LEU A 175 2.22 0.97 3.33
CA LEU A 175 1.12 0.03 3.10
C LEU A 175 1.63 -1.36 2.74
N PHE A 176 1.00 -2.39 3.31
CA PHE A 176 1.23 -3.80 3.02
C PHE A 176 -0.03 -4.38 2.38
N ILE A 177 0.06 -4.81 1.14
CA ILE A 177 -1.10 -5.23 0.35
C ILE A 177 -1.50 -6.66 0.76
N ILE A 178 -2.72 -6.82 1.28
CA ILE A 178 -3.28 -8.13 1.64
C ILE A 178 -4.07 -8.68 0.45
N ARG A 179 -4.92 -7.85 -0.15
CA ARG A 179 -5.74 -8.17 -1.32
C ARG A 179 -5.86 -6.96 -2.23
N GLY A 180 -6.09 -7.22 -3.51
CA GLY A 180 -6.23 -6.18 -4.52
C GLY A 180 -5.00 -5.99 -5.40
N ARG A 181 -4.99 -4.92 -6.20
CA ARG A 181 -3.86 -4.53 -7.06
C ARG A 181 -3.71 -3.03 -7.07
N LEU A 182 -2.47 -2.57 -6.92
CA LEU A 182 -2.11 -1.16 -7.06
C LEU A 182 -1.24 -0.96 -8.29
N GLU A 183 -1.35 0.19 -8.90
CA GLU A 183 -0.44 0.68 -9.93
C GLU A 183 0.49 1.71 -9.31
N SER A 184 1.79 1.51 -9.43
CA SER A 184 2.83 2.45 -9.01
C SER A 184 3.50 3.01 -10.25
N SER A 185 3.36 4.31 -10.48
CA SER A 185 3.94 5.01 -11.63
C SER A 185 4.91 6.11 -11.20
N THR A 186 5.99 6.32 -11.94
CA THR A 186 6.97 7.38 -11.65
C THR A 186 7.35 8.14 -12.92
N THR A 187 7.44 9.45 -12.78
CA THR A 187 7.88 10.38 -13.85
C THR A 187 9.31 10.88 -13.63
N ASN A 188 9.98 10.41 -12.56
CA ASN A 188 11.33 10.81 -12.18
C ASN A 188 11.48 12.34 -12.08
N GLY A 189 10.52 12.98 -11.39
CA GLY A 189 10.47 14.43 -11.24
C GLY A 189 10.11 15.18 -12.52
N GLY A 190 9.21 14.63 -13.34
CA GLY A 190 8.69 15.30 -14.53
C GLY A 190 9.64 15.34 -15.73
N ARG A 191 10.60 14.41 -15.83
CA ARG A 191 11.46 14.31 -17.02
C ARG A 191 10.64 13.89 -18.24
N THR A 192 10.62 14.75 -19.27
CA THR A 192 9.92 14.49 -20.53
C THR A 192 10.39 13.16 -21.15
N GLY A 193 9.46 12.24 -21.40
CA GLY A 193 9.73 10.94 -22.02
C GLY A 193 10.11 9.80 -21.06
N PHE A 194 10.08 10.02 -19.74
CA PHE A 194 10.26 8.96 -18.75
C PHE A 194 8.95 8.70 -17.99
N PHE A 195 8.33 7.55 -18.26
CA PHE A 195 7.18 7.05 -17.52
C PHE A 195 7.41 5.56 -17.26
N ASN A 196 7.54 5.19 -15.99
CA ASN A 196 7.69 3.80 -15.59
C ASN A 196 6.52 3.41 -14.69
N THR A 197 5.88 2.29 -15.02
CA THR A 197 4.71 1.77 -14.31
C THR A 197 4.93 0.33 -13.91
N ILE A 198 4.63 0.03 -12.65
CA ILE A 198 4.74 -1.30 -12.05
C ILE A 198 3.42 -1.61 -11.34
N THR A 199 2.94 -2.85 -11.45
CA THR A 199 1.76 -3.31 -10.71
C THR A 199 2.20 -3.99 -9.42
N LEU A 200 1.71 -3.51 -8.29
CA LEU A 200 1.89 -4.12 -6.97
C LEU A 200 0.76 -5.12 -6.71
N LYS A 201 1.13 -6.30 -6.23
CA LYS A 201 0.26 -7.46 -6.00
C LYS A 201 0.14 -7.77 -4.50
N PRO A 202 -0.76 -8.67 -4.10
CA PRO A 202 -0.82 -9.16 -2.72
C PRO A 202 0.55 -9.66 -2.22
N GLY A 203 0.98 -9.17 -1.07
CA GLY A 203 2.30 -9.41 -0.48
C GLY A 203 3.36 -8.35 -0.82
N ASP A 204 3.09 -7.44 -1.76
CA ASP A 204 3.93 -6.28 -2.02
C ASP A 204 3.60 -5.13 -1.04
N PHE A 205 4.46 -4.12 -1.00
CA PHE A 205 4.31 -2.95 -0.15
C PHE A 205 4.66 -1.65 -0.89
N CYS A 206 4.22 -0.52 -0.36
CA CYS A 206 4.62 0.82 -0.82
C CYS A 206 4.82 1.79 0.36
N GLY A 207 5.44 2.95 0.10
CA GLY A 207 5.86 3.90 1.15
C GLY A 207 7.22 3.59 1.77
N GLU A 208 8.09 2.90 1.02
CA GLU A 208 9.44 2.50 1.45
C GLU A 208 10.36 3.70 1.74
N GLU A 209 10.00 4.89 1.25
CA GLU A 209 10.66 6.16 1.57
C GLU A 209 10.68 6.44 3.07
N LEU A 210 9.64 6.00 3.80
CA LEU A 210 9.55 6.16 5.25
C LEU A 210 10.62 5.39 6.01
N LEU A 211 11.10 4.25 5.49
CA LEU A 211 12.19 3.50 6.10
C LEU A 211 13.47 4.34 6.13
N GLY A 212 13.75 5.04 5.03
CA GLY A 212 14.87 5.98 4.90
C GLY A 212 14.83 7.07 5.96
N TRP A 213 13.66 7.71 6.07
CA TRP A 213 13.42 8.83 6.99
C TRP A 213 13.43 8.41 8.46
N ALA A 214 12.73 7.34 8.82
CA ALA A 214 12.57 6.90 10.21
C ALA A 214 13.91 6.48 10.86
N LEU A 215 14.85 6.00 10.05
CA LEU A 215 16.18 5.57 10.53
C LEU A 215 17.19 6.71 10.61
N HIS A 216 16.86 7.90 10.08
CA HIS A 216 17.75 9.03 10.14
C HIS A 216 17.86 9.55 11.59
N PRO A 217 19.09 9.69 12.14
CA PRO A 217 19.33 10.12 13.53
C PRO A 217 18.67 11.46 13.87
N LYS A 218 18.67 12.36 12.89
CA LYS A 218 18.03 13.68 12.92
C LYS A 218 16.88 13.73 11.93
N SER A 219 15.97 12.76 12.00
CA SER A 219 14.78 12.76 11.14
C SER A 219 13.97 14.03 11.39
N SER A 220 13.90 14.90 10.38
CA SER A 220 13.12 16.13 10.42
C SER A 220 11.66 15.84 10.73
N LEU A 221 10.97 16.81 11.33
CA LEU A 221 9.50 16.78 11.45
C LEU A 221 8.82 16.63 10.09
N ASN A 222 9.47 17.09 9.02
CA ASN A 222 8.98 16.95 7.66
C ASN A 222 9.08 15.50 7.19
N LEU A 223 7.95 14.98 6.69
CA LEU A 223 7.84 13.67 6.06
C LEU A 223 8.53 13.66 4.69
N PRO A 224 9.06 12.50 4.25
CA PRO A 224 9.65 12.38 2.92
C PRO A 224 8.57 12.50 1.84
N SER A 225 8.93 13.11 0.71
CA SER A 225 8.06 13.15 -0.48
C SER A 225 8.06 11.81 -1.20
N SER A 226 6.89 11.39 -1.67
CA SER A 226 6.73 10.16 -2.44
C SER A 226 7.43 10.24 -3.78
N THR A 227 8.15 9.17 -4.15
CA THR A 227 8.83 9.09 -5.45
C THR A 227 7.94 8.60 -6.59
N ARG A 228 6.74 8.13 -6.27
CA ARG A 228 5.82 7.47 -7.21
C ARG A 228 4.37 7.83 -6.91
N THR A 229 3.55 7.87 -7.94
CA THR A 229 2.10 7.91 -7.80
C THR A 229 1.57 6.48 -7.65
N VAL A 230 0.84 6.20 -6.57
CA VAL A 230 0.22 4.90 -6.30
C VAL A 230 -1.31 5.03 -6.43
N ARG A 231 -1.89 4.23 -7.30
CA ARG A 231 -3.34 4.22 -7.59
C ARG A 231 -3.91 2.82 -7.43
N ALA A 232 -5.10 2.71 -6.85
CA ALA A 232 -5.83 1.45 -6.79
C ALA A 232 -6.40 1.07 -8.16
N LEU A 233 -6.06 -0.12 -8.66
CA LEU A 233 -6.62 -0.64 -9.91
C LEU A 233 -7.93 -1.38 -9.69
N ILE A 234 -8.06 -2.04 -8.54
CA ILE A 234 -9.27 -2.70 -8.05
C ILE A 234 -9.40 -2.36 -6.56
N GLU A 235 -10.46 -2.81 -5.89
CA GLU A 235 -10.54 -2.61 -4.45
C GLU A 235 -9.40 -3.33 -3.72
N VAL A 236 -8.82 -2.63 -2.75
CA VAL A 236 -7.60 -3.06 -2.05
C VAL A 236 -7.85 -3.09 -0.55
N GLU A 237 -7.43 -4.20 0.05
CA GLU A 237 -7.33 -4.39 1.49
C GLU A 237 -5.84 -4.41 1.83
N ALA A 238 -5.42 -3.51 2.73
CA ALA A 238 -4.02 -3.36 3.11
C ALA A 238 -3.91 -3.10 4.62
N PHE A 239 -2.74 -3.42 5.18
CA PHE A 239 -2.35 -2.87 6.47
C PHE A 239 -1.53 -1.60 6.27
N ALA A 240 -1.77 -0.58 7.10
CA ALA A 240 -1.03 0.67 7.12
C ALA A 240 -0.18 0.76 8.39
N LEU A 241 1.10 1.09 8.23
CA LEU A 241 2.00 1.49 9.31
C LEU A 241 2.27 2.97 9.21
N ARG A 242 1.81 3.74 10.21
CA ARG A 242 1.98 5.20 10.21
C ARG A 242 3.45 5.58 10.40
N ALA A 243 3.83 6.74 9.86
CA ALA A 243 5.19 7.27 9.97
C ALA A 243 5.64 7.43 11.44
N GLU A 244 4.76 7.91 12.32
CA GLU A 244 5.03 8.10 13.75
C GLU A 244 5.36 6.78 14.46
N ASP A 245 4.56 5.76 14.16
CA ASP A 245 4.71 4.40 14.69
C ASP A 245 5.98 3.74 14.19
N LEU A 246 6.29 3.88 12.89
CA LEU A 246 7.55 3.40 12.34
C LEU A 246 8.75 4.11 12.97
N LYS A 247 8.68 5.44 13.17
CA LYS A 247 9.76 6.22 13.81
C LYS A 247 9.99 5.77 15.25
N PHE A 248 8.93 5.47 15.99
CA PHE A 248 9.04 4.91 17.34
C PHE A 248 9.84 3.60 17.36
N VAL A 249 9.48 2.63 16.50
CA VAL A 249 10.18 1.34 16.43
C VAL A 249 11.61 1.50 15.90
N ALA A 250 11.80 2.33 14.88
CA ALA A 250 13.11 2.61 14.30
C ALA A 250 14.09 3.20 15.33
N ASN A 251 13.61 4.09 16.21
CA ASN A 251 14.41 4.64 17.29
C ASN A 251 14.88 3.58 18.30
N GLN A 252 14.00 2.62 18.65
CA GLN A 252 14.37 1.51 19.52
C GLN A 252 15.39 0.58 18.85
N PHE A 253 15.17 0.24 17.58
CA PHE A 253 16.09 -0.62 16.82
C PHE A 253 17.49 0.02 16.65
N ARG A 254 17.54 1.34 16.44
CA ARG A 254 18.79 2.10 16.33
C ARG A 254 19.67 1.97 17.57
N ARG A 255 19.06 2.04 18.76
CA ARG A 255 19.77 1.90 20.04
C ARG A 255 20.38 0.51 20.20
N LEU A 256 19.74 -0.52 19.64
CA LEU A 256 20.12 -1.92 19.84
C LEU A 256 21.13 -2.44 18.79
N HIS A 257 21.09 -1.96 17.53
CA HIS A 257 21.78 -2.63 16.39
C HIS A 257 22.61 -1.72 15.46
N SER A 258 23.29 -0.70 16.01
CA SER A 258 24.03 0.35 15.27
C SER A 258 24.88 -0.11 14.05
N LYS A 259 25.66 -1.20 14.16
CA LYS A 259 26.60 -1.62 13.08
C LYS A 259 25.95 -2.46 11.97
N LYS A 260 25.04 -3.37 12.31
CA LYS A 260 24.36 -4.26 11.34
C LYS A 260 23.34 -3.48 10.49
N LEU A 261 22.70 -2.49 11.12
CA LEU A 261 21.78 -1.53 10.48
C LEU A 261 22.42 -0.75 9.34
N GLN A 262 23.66 -0.28 9.49
CA GLN A 262 24.33 0.55 8.49
C GLN A 262 24.45 -0.15 7.14
N HIS A 263 24.82 -1.43 7.15
CA HIS A 263 25.00 -2.19 5.91
C HIS A 263 23.65 -2.47 5.23
N THR A 264 22.68 -2.90 6.03
CA THR A 264 21.31 -3.20 5.57
C THR A 264 20.63 -1.94 5.02
N PHE A 265 20.78 -0.81 5.70
CA PHE A 265 20.26 0.48 5.26
C PHE A 265 20.85 0.93 3.92
N ARG A 266 22.20 0.89 3.80
CA ARG A 266 22.88 1.22 2.53
C ARG A 266 22.42 0.32 1.40
N PHE A 267 22.15 -0.94 1.71
CA PHE A 267 21.74 -1.91 0.71
C PHE A 267 20.28 -1.78 0.28
N TYR A 268 19.36 -1.40 1.18
CA TYR A 268 17.92 -1.36 0.88
C TYR A 268 17.36 0.04 0.57
N SER A 269 18.02 1.11 1.01
CA SER A 269 17.57 2.48 0.71
C SER A 269 17.62 2.77 -0.78
N HIS A 270 16.50 3.25 -1.34
CA HIS A 270 16.39 3.63 -2.74
C HIS A 270 17.43 4.71 -3.12
N HIS A 271 17.63 5.72 -2.27
CA HIS A 271 18.61 6.78 -2.51
C HIS A 271 20.05 6.25 -2.60
N TRP A 272 20.43 5.31 -1.73
CA TRP A 272 21.75 4.68 -1.76
C TRP A 272 21.94 3.79 -2.99
N ARG A 273 20.90 3.04 -3.39
CA ARG A 273 20.91 2.24 -4.63
C ARG A 273 21.05 3.12 -5.87
N SER A 274 20.24 4.16 -6.00
CA SER A 274 20.30 5.09 -7.13
C SER A 274 21.66 5.81 -7.19
N TRP A 275 22.19 6.24 -6.05
CA TRP A 275 23.52 6.83 -5.98
C TRP A 275 24.61 5.84 -6.40
N ALA A 276 24.57 4.60 -5.88
CA ALA A 276 25.54 3.55 -6.23
C ALA A 276 25.52 3.24 -7.72
N VAL A 277 24.34 3.11 -8.33
CA VAL A 277 24.19 2.92 -9.78
C VAL A 277 24.79 4.09 -10.55
N CYS A 278 24.44 5.33 -10.20
CA CYS A 278 24.99 6.51 -10.86
C CYS A 278 26.51 6.63 -10.68
N PHE A 279 27.04 6.27 -9.51
CA PHE A 279 28.47 6.25 -9.24
C PHE A 279 29.19 5.20 -10.10
N ILE A 280 28.67 3.98 -10.16
CA ILE A 280 29.21 2.92 -11.03
C ILE A 280 29.14 3.34 -12.50
N GLN A 281 28.03 3.93 -12.95
CA GLN A 281 27.89 4.45 -14.32
C GLN A 281 28.90 5.55 -14.61
N ALA A 282 29.12 6.49 -13.69
CA ALA A 282 30.11 7.55 -13.84
C ALA A 282 31.55 7.00 -13.86
N ALA A 283 31.87 6.04 -13.00
CA ALA A 283 33.16 5.36 -12.95
C ALA A 283 33.42 4.58 -14.24
N TRP A 284 32.42 3.85 -14.75
CA TRP A 284 32.49 3.13 -16.02
C TRP A 284 32.70 4.09 -17.20
N ARG A 285 31.94 5.19 -17.27
CA ARG A 285 32.12 6.23 -18.31
C ARG A 285 33.53 6.83 -18.25
N ARG A 286 34.07 7.07 -17.05
CA ARG A 286 35.45 7.57 -16.86
C ARG A 286 36.49 6.55 -17.31
N SER A 287 36.30 5.27 -17.00
CA SER A 287 37.17 4.17 -17.43
C SER A 287 37.15 3.99 -18.94
N LYS A 288 35.96 3.98 -19.55
CA LYS A 288 35.78 3.93 -21.01
C LYS A 288 36.46 5.11 -21.71
N LYS A 289 36.30 6.32 -21.18
CA LYS A 289 36.98 7.53 -21.70
C LYS A 289 38.51 7.42 -21.60
N ARG A 290 39.04 6.87 -20.51
CA ARG A 290 40.48 6.60 -20.36
C ARG A 290 40.98 5.54 -21.34
N ARG A 291 40.22 4.46 -21.58
CA ARG A 291 40.57 3.44 -22.57
C ARG A 291 40.59 4.01 -23.99
N MET A 292 39.59 4.81 -24.37
CA MET A 292 39.55 5.48 -25.68
C MET A 292 40.67 6.52 -25.86
N ALA A 293 41.03 7.26 -24.80
CA ALA A 293 42.16 8.18 -24.85
C ALA A 293 43.50 7.44 -25.02
N LYS A 294 43.68 6.30 -24.35
CA LYS A 294 44.88 5.45 -24.51
C LYS A 294 44.97 4.82 -25.89
N SER A 295 43.85 4.36 -26.47
CA SER A 295 43.84 3.81 -27.83
C SER A 295 44.11 4.88 -28.88
N LEU A 296 43.62 6.11 -28.67
CA LEU A 296 43.94 7.23 -29.55
C LEU A 296 45.41 7.62 -29.42
N SER A 297 45.97 7.72 -28.21
CA SER A 297 47.38 8.03 -28.03
C SER A 297 48.31 6.94 -28.61
N SER A 298 47.91 5.66 -28.57
CA SER A 298 48.70 4.59 -29.21
C SER A 298 48.61 4.62 -30.74
N ILE A 299 47.49 5.08 -31.30
CA ILE A 299 47.36 5.27 -32.75
C ILE A 299 48.15 6.51 -33.20
N GLU A 300 48.11 7.59 -32.43
CA GLU A 300 48.90 8.80 -32.68
C GLU A 300 50.41 8.53 -32.58
N SER A 301 50.88 7.76 -31.59
CA SER A 301 52.29 7.39 -31.48
C SER A 301 52.75 6.48 -32.63
N PHE A 302 51.90 5.54 -33.06
CA PHE A 302 52.20 4.67 -34.19
C PHE A 302 52.16 5.42 -35.54
N ALA A 303 51.35 6.48 -35.65
CA ALA A 303 51.34 7.37 -36.81
C ALA A 303 52.57 8.27 -36.85
N SER A 304 53.05 8.80 -35.72
CA SER A 304 54.28 9.59 -35.68
C SER A 304 55.54 8.75 -35.94
N GLU A 305 55.59 7.51 -35.44
CA GLU A 305 56.70 6.59 -35.73
C GLU A 305 56.80 6.21 -37.22
N ARG A 306 55.67 6.18 -37.94
CA ARG A 306 55.67 5.98 -39.41
C ARG A 306 56.13 7.21 -40.20
N GLU A 307 55.88 8.42 -39.70
CA GLU A 307 56.36 9.65 -40.35
C GLU A 307 57.87 9.88 -40.11
N ASP A 308 58.40 9.45 -38.96
CA ASP A 308 59.84 9.52 -38.66
C ASP A 308 60.67 8.47 -39.43
N ASP A 309 60.05 7.36 -39.84
CA ASP A 309 60.68 6.31 -40.68
C ASP A 309 60.64 6.69 -42.18
N GLU A 310 59.59 7.38 -42.64
CA GLU A 310 59.51 7.92 -44.02
C GLU A 310 60.36 9.19 -44.26
N THR A 311 60.98 9.77 -43.23
CA THR A 311 61.86 10.97 -43.37
C THR A 311 63.36 10.67 -43.27
N ARG A 312 63.75 9.39 -43.20
CA ARG A 312 65.17 8.99 -43.09
C ARG A 312 65.84 8.48 -44.36
N ASP A 313 65.10 8.26 -45.44
CA ASP A 313 65.69 7.93 -46.73
C ASP A 313 65.04 8.78 -47.83
N GLU A 314 65.82 9.70 -48.41
CA GLU A 314 65.88 10.09 -49.83
C GLU A 314 66.34 11.56 -50.03
N GLU A 315 67.60 11.72 -50.51
CA GLU A 315 68.09 12.94 -51.17
C GLU A 315 67.78 12.87 -52.69
N GLU A 316 66.85 13.72 -53.16
CA GLU A 316 66.68 14.42 -54.48
C GLU A 316 66.88 13.72 -55.87
N PRO A 317 66.36 14.28 -57.00
CA PRO A 317 65.07 14.95 -57.27
C PRO A 317 64.40 14.53 -58.63
N LEU A 318 63.13 14.93 -58.87
CA LEU A 318 62.56 15.54 -60.12
C LEU A 318 61.06 15.21 -60.41
N PHE A 319 60.23 16.27 -60.47
CA PHE A 319 58.94 16.51 -61.16
C PHE A 319 57.63 15.69 -60.92
N SER A 320 56.58 16.45 -60.52
CA SER A 320 55.09 16.31 -60.68
C SER A 320 54.24 15.63 -59.58
N PRO A 321 52.91 15.88 -59.49
CA PRO A 321 52.15 17.10 -59.13
C PRO A 321 51.54 17.01 -57.68
N PRO A 322 50.81 18.02 -57.14
CA PRO A 322 50.62 18.14 -55.69
C PRO A 322 49.53 17.20 -55.14
N ARG A 323 49.90 16.37 -54.15
CA ARG A 323 48.95 15.60 -53.32
C ARG A 323 48.55 16.42 -52.08
N PRO A 324 47.29 16.33 -51.62
CA PRO A 324 46.74 17.29 -50.66
C PRO A 324 47.24 16.99 -49.24
N LYS A 325 48.19 17.79 -48.75
CA LYS A 325 48.61 17.85 -47.34
C LYS A 325 47.51 18.48 -46.46
N SER A 326 46.33 17.87 -46.38
CA SER A 326 45.15 18.46 -45.73
C SER A 326 44.44 17.58 -44.69
N SER A 327 44.90 16.34 -44.42
CA SER A 327 44.23 15.49 -43.41
C SER A 327 44.71 15.77 -41.98
N LEU A 328 46.01 15.99 -41.75
CA LEU A 328 46.60 16.11 -40.40
C LEU A 328 46.24 17.42 -39.68
N ALA A 329 46.23 18.55 -40.40
CA ALA A 329 45.83 19.84 -39.84
C ALA A 329 44.37 19.83 -39.37
N VAL A 330 43.50 19.09 -40.06
CA VAL A 330 42.08 18.92 -39.70
C VAL A 330 41.94 18.07 -38.44
N THR A 331 42.73 17.02 -38.27
CA THR A 331 42.75 16.18 -37.06
C THR A 331 43.27 16.94 -35.83
N PHE A 332 44.30 17.78 -36.00
CA PHE A 332 44.87 18.61 -34.94
C PHE A 332 43.96 19.78 -34.54
N LEU A 333 43.23 20.36 -35.49
CA LEU A 333 42.21 21.38 -35.20
C LEU A 333 40.97 20.77 -34.56
N ALA A 334 40.55 19.57 -34.97
CA ALA A 334 39.45 18.84 -34.33
C ALA A 334 39.76 18.45 -32.88
N SER A 335 41.01 18.08 -32.57
CA SER A 335 41.44 17.75 -31.20
C SER A 335 41.46 18.99 -30.28
N LYS A 336 41.91 20.15 -30.79
CA LYS A 336 41.85 21.44 -30.07
C LYS A 336 40.42 21.96 -29.88
N PHE A 337 39.55 21.80 -30.88
CA PHE A 337 38.14 22.19 -30.79
C PHE A 337 37.36 21.32 -29.79
N ALA A 338 37.64 20.01 -29.74
CA ALA A 338 37.11 19.07 -28.75
C ALA A 338 37.66 19.30 -27.32
N ALA A 339 38.85 19.89 -27.19
CA ALA A 339 39.43 20.28 -25.89
C ALA A 339 38.79 21.56 -25.34
N ASN A 340 38.50 22.55 -26.20
CA ASN A 340 37.87 23.81 -25.78
C ASN A 340 36.38 23.68 -25.45
N THR A 341 35.63 22.79 -26.10
CA THR A 341 34.22 22.50 -25.76
C THR A 341 34.04 21.78 -24.41
N ARG A 342 35.12 21.27 -23.79
CA ARG A 342 35.09 20.61 -22.47
C ARG A 342 35.06 21.56 -21.27
N ARG A 343 35.31 22.86 -21.47
CA ARG A 343 35.29 23.84 -20.36
C ARG A 343 33.88 24.29 -19.95
N GLY A 344 32.84 24.01 -20.75
CA GLY A 344 31.47 24.44 -20.47
C GLY A 344 30.55 23.40 -19.80
N VAL A 345 30.94 22.13 -19.71
CA VAL A 345 30.10 21.10 -19.07
C VAL A 345 30.36 21.11 -17.57
N GLN A 346 29.51 21.81 -16.82
CA GLN A 346 29.45 21.74 -15.36
C GLN A 346 29.54 20.27 -14.92
N LYS A 347 30.58 19.94 -14.14
CA LYS A 347 30.64 18.69 -13.41
C LYS A 347 29.45 18.69 -12.45
N ILE A 348 28.38 17.99 -12.79
CA ILE A 348 27.37 17.58 -11.80
C ILE A 348 28.13 16.73 -10.78
N LYS A 349 28.55 17.35 -9.67
CA LYS A 349 29.04 16.62 -8.50
C LYS A 349 27.84 15.79 -8.04
N LEU A 350 27.92 14.47 -8.23
CA LEU A 350 26.99 13.56 -7.59
C LEU A 350 27.18 13.74 -6.08
N GLN A 351 26.26 14.45 -5.44
CA GLN A 351 26.29 14.67 -4.00
C GLN A 351 26.14 13.29 -3.35
N LYS A 352 27.13 12.90 -2.55
CA LYS A 352 27.06 11.69 -1.74
C LYS A 352 25.85 11.87 -0.80
N PRO A 353 24.89 10.93 -0.75
CA PRO A 353 23.85 10.94 0.28
C PRO A 353 24.53 11.05 1.64
N GLU A 354 23.96 11.86 2.53
CA GLU A 354 24.49 12.01 3.88
C GLU A 354 24.58 10.63 4.54
N GLU A 355 25.73 10.34 5.14
CA GLU A 355 25.91 9.09 5.88
C GLU A 355 25.10 9.20 7.17
N PRO A 356 24.20 8.24 7.44
CA PRO A 356 23.45 8.26 8.69
C PRO A 356 24.43 8.12 9.86
N ASP A 357 24.52 9.17 10.67
CA ASP A 357 25.38 9.23 11.83
C ASP A 357 24.74 8.53 13.03
N PHE A 358 25.04 7.25 13.19
CA PHE A 358 24.52 6.44 14.29
C PHE A 358 25.30 6.59 15.60
N SER A 359 26.23 7.55 15.69
CA SER A 359 26.85 7.92 16.96
C SER A 359 25.91 8.88 17.71
N ALA A 360 25.06 8.32 18.58
CA ALA A 360 24.45 9.11 19.65
C ALA A 360 25.21 8.75 20.92
N ASP A 361 25.95 9.70 21.47
CA ASP A 361 26.32 9.66 22.88
C ASP A 361 25.02 9.79 23.72
N PRO A 362 24.97 9.20 24.93
CA PRO A 362 23.73 9.07 25.69
C PRO A 362 23.14 10.39 26.25
N ASP A 363 23.81 11.53 26.07
CA ASP A 363 23.57 12.73 26.88
C ASP A 363 23.25 13.99 26.05
N ASP A 364 22.20 13.95 25.23
CA ASP A 364 21.56 15.18 24.75
C ASP A 364 20.04 14.94 24.66
N ASP A 365 19.35 15.27 25.76
CA ASP A 365 17.89 15.38 25.89
C ASP A 365 17.34 16.62 25.17
#